data_AF-A0A9W4SLP7-F1
#
_entry.id   AF-A0A9W4SLP7-F1
#
_cell.length_a   1.000
_cell.length_b   1.000
_cell.length_c   1.000
_cell.angle_alpha   90.00
_cell.angle_beta   90.00
_cell.angle_gamma   90.00
#
_symmetry.space_group_name_H-M   'P 1'
#
loop_
_entity.id
_entity.type
_entity.pdbx_description
1 polymer ?
#
loop_
_entity_poly.entity_id
_entity_poly.type
_entity_poly.pdbx_seq_one_letter_code
_entity_poly.pdbx_strand_id
1 'polypeptide(L)' 'MTGDTIGCCLNFRNNTAFYTRNGVNLGIAFRNLRNAKYPCVGILSPGGTVGANFGNRKFKYA' A
#
# COMPACT_ATOMS: atom_id res chain seq x y z
N MET A 1 4.48 -1.93 16.37
CA MET A 1 5.52 -1.98 15.32
C MET A 1 5.57 -0.59 14.69
N THR A 2 6.58 0.20 15.06
CA THR A 2 6.76 1.57 14.56
C THR A 2 7.88 1.57 13.54
N GLY A 3 7.71 2.31 12.42
CA GLY A 3 8.75 2.43 11.39
C GLY A 3 8.64 1.45 10.22
N ASP A 4 7.69 0.51 10.26
CA ASP A 4 7.38 -0.31 9.09
C ASP A 4 6.85 0.56 7.95
N THR A 5 7.26 0.23 6.72
CA THR A 5 6.74 0.85 5.50
C THR A 5 5.85 -0.15 4.79
N ILE A 6 4.58 0.20 4.60
CA ILE A 6 3.63 -0.61 3.83
C ILE A 6 3.41 0.04 2.47
N GLY A 7 3.61 -0.74 1.41
CA GLY A 7 3.23 -0.36 0.04
C GLY A 7 1.94 -1.06 -0.38
N CYS A 8 1.13 -0.39 -1.20
CA CYS A 8 -0.04 -0.98 -1.86
C CYS A 8 0.13 -0.81 -3.36
N CYS A 9 0.24 -1.91 -4.09
CA CYS A 9 0.48 -1.93 -5.52
C CYS A 9 -0.77 -2.40 -6.25
N LEU A 10 -1.33 -1.55 -7.11
CA LEU A 10 -2.45 -1.89 -7.98
C LEU A 10 -1.92 -2.20 -9.38
N ASN A 11 -2.31 -3.37 -9.90
CA ASN A 11 -2.08 -3.73 -11.29
C ASN A 11 -3.39 -3.56 -12.07
N PHE A 12 -3.45 -2.49 -12.86
CA PHE A 12 -4.62 -2.15 -13.68
C PHE A 12 -4.83 -3.08 -14.89
N ARG A 13 -3.81 -3.86 -15.30
CA ARG A 13 -3.94 -4.79 -16.43
C ARG A 13 -4.71 -6.05 -16.05
N ASN A 14 -4.40 -6.63 -14.90
CA ASN A 14 -5.04 -7.85 -14.42
C ASN A 14 -6.04 -7.61 -13.27
N ASN A 15 -6.28 -6.34 -12.91
CA ASN A 15 -7.20 -5.94 -11.84
C ASN A 15 -6.90 -6.62 -10.50
N THR A 16 -5.62 -6.70 -10.14
CA THR A 16 -5.16 -7.25 -8.87
C THR A 16 -4.49 -6.19 -8.00
N ALA A 17 -4.40 -6.44 -6.71
CA ALA A 17 -3.54 -5.69 -5.82
C ALA A 17 -2.77 -6.60 -4.87
N PHE A 18 -1.56 -6.16 -4.53
CA PHE A 18 -0.72 -6.79 -3.52
C PHE A 18 -0.14 -5.73 -2.60
N TYR A 19 0.28 -6.17 -1.42
CA TYR A 19 0.98 -5.32 -0.46
C TYR A 19 2.46 -5.64 -0.42
N THR A 20 3.22 -4.67 0.05
CA THR A 20 4.62 -4.87 0.42
C THR A 20 4.84 -4.44 1.86
N ARG A 21 5.76 -5.11 2.55
CA ARG A 21 6.24 -4.67 3.88
C ARG A 21 7.74 -4.51 3.81
N ASN A 22 8.21 -3.31 4.11
CA ASN A 22 9.63 -2.94 4.07
C ASN A 22 10.32 -3.31 2.75
N GLY A 23 9.61 -3.20 1.63
CA GLY A 23 10.14 -3.53 0.30
C GLY A 23 10.02 -5.00 -0.10
N VAL A 24 9.44 -5.87 0.73
CA VAL A 24 9.19 -7.28 0.38
C VAL A 24 7.75 -7.46 -0.08
N ASN A 25 7.55 -8.10 -1.23
CA ASN A 25 6.23 -8.43 -1.77
C ASN A 25 5.56 -9.55 -0.95
N LEU A 26 4.30 -9.33 -0.55
CA LEU A 26 3.52 -10.26 0.30
C LEU A 26 2.52 -11.14 -0.50
N GLY A 27 2.54 -11.06 -1.83
CA GLY A 27 1.64 -11.79 -2.71
C GLY A 27 0.31 -11.06 -2.97
N ILE A 28 -0.47 -11.60 -3.92
CA ILE A 28 -1.76 -11.05 -4.32
C ILE A 28 -2.75 -11.11 -3.16
N ALA A 29 -3.19 -9.94 -2.70
CA ALA A 29 -4.21 -9.79 -1.66
C ALA A 29 -5.62 -9.72 -2.27
N PHE A 30 -5.77 -9.05 -3.41
CA PHE A 30 -7.07 -8.85 -4.06
C PHE A 30 -7.02 -9.19 -5.55
N ARG A 31 -8.12 -9.75 -6.06
CA ARG A 31 -8.34 -10.05 -7.47
C ARG A 31 -9.68 -9.46 -7.93
N ASN A 32 -9.84 -9.29 -9.24
CA ASN A 32 -11.07 -8.80 -9.86
C ASN A 32 -11.51 -7.43 -9.32
N LEU A 33 -10.55 -6.54 -9.08
CA LEU A 33 -10.82 -5.17 -8.64
C LEU A 33 -11.63 -4.42 -9.71
N ARG A 34 -12.78 -3.87 -9.30
CA ARG A 34 -13.66 -3.06 -10.15
C ARG A 34 -13.61 -1.60 -9.75
N ASN A 35 -13.87 -0.73 -10.73
CA ASN A 35 -13.95 0.73 -10.58
C ASN A 35 -12.62 1.37 -10.16
N ALA A 36 -12.56 2.70 -10.27
CA ALA A 36 -11.45 3.49 -9.76
C ALA A 36 -11.30 3.28 -8.24
N LYS A 37 -10.04 3.25 -7.79
CA LYS A 37 -9.67 3.15 -6.38
C LYS A 37 -8.88 4.38 -5.98
N TYR A 38 -9.09 4.82 -4.74
CA TYR A 38 -8.36 5.91 -4.14
C TYR A 38 -7.51 5.36 -2.97
N PRO A 39 -6.27 5.83 -2.80
CA PRO A 39 -5.49 5.49 -1.62
C PRO A 39 -6.23 5.88 -0.34
N CYS A 40 -6.27 4.98 0.63
CA CYS A 40 -6.96 5.21 1.91
C CYS A 40 -6.14 4.61 3.05
N VAL A 41 -6.10 5.30 4.19
CA VAL A 41 -5.51 4.83 5.44
C VAL A 41 -6.50 5.10 6.57
N GLY A 42 -6.76 4.08 7.40
CA GLY A 42 -7.54 4.22 8.62
C GLY A 42 -6.62 4.16 9.84
N ILE A 43 -6.83 5.07 10.80
CA ILE A 43 -6.09 5.10 12.07
C ILE A 43 -7.11 5.02 13.20
N LEU A 44 -7.01 4.00 14.04
CA LEU A 44 -7.94 3.78 15.16
C LEU A 44 -7.32 4.16 16.52
N SER A 45 -6.02 3.98 16.67
CA SER A 45 -5.35 4.15 17.96
C SER A 45 -5.06 5.63 18.27
N PRO A 46 -5.30 6.10 19.50
CA PRO A 46 -4.88 7.43 19.94
C PRO A 46 -3.38 7.62 19.75
N GLY A 47 -2.98 8.74 19.13
CA GLY A 47 -1.57 9.03 18.84
C GLY A 47 -0.98 8.23 17.66
N GLY A 48 -1.77 7.43 16.95
CA GLY A 48 -1.32 6.77 15.73
C GLY A 48 -1.00 7.78 14.63
N THR A 49 0.17 7.65 14.02
CA THR A 49 0.62 8.53 12.92
C THR A 49 1.11 7.73 11.74
N VAL A 50 0.92 8.28 10.54
CA VAL A 50 1.36 7.68 9.28
C VAL A 50 1.86 8.77 8.34
N GLY A 51 2.96 8.50 7.64
CA GLY A 51 3.41 9.31 6.53
C GLY A 51 3.07 8.65 5.20
N ALA A 52 2.44 9.37 4.29
CA ALA A 52 2.18 8.89 2.93
C ALA A 52 3.32 9.29 1.97
N ASN A 53 3.65 8.41 1.03
CA ASN A 53 4.51 8.72 -0.11
C ASN A 53 3.73 8.43 -1.40
N PHE A 54 3.36 9.47 -2.13
CA PHE A 54 2.68 9.37 -3.43
C PHE A 54 3.61 9.61 -4.62
N GLY A 55 4.93 9.54 -4.41
CA GLY A 55 5.95 9.71 -5.46
C GLY A 55 7.00 10.78 -5.14
N ASN A 56 6.81 11.56 -4.08
CA ASN A 56 7.73 12.66 -3.71
C ASN A 56 9.08 12.16 -3.17
N ARG A 57 9.21 10.87 -2.86
CA ARG A 57 10.42 10.21 -2.35
C ARG A 57 10.57 8.86 -3.03
N LYS A 58 11.80 8.32 -3.09
CA LYS A 58 12.03 6.94 -3.55
C LYS A 58 11.21 5.95 -2.70
N PHE A 59 10.57 4.99 -3.37
CA PHE A 59 9.85 3.92 -2.71
C PHE A 59 10.82 2.87 -2.15
N LYS A 60 10.41 2.17 -1.09
CA LYS A 60 11.17 1.01 -0.56
C LYS A 60 11.05 -0.24 -1.44
N TYR A 61 9.94 -0.36 -2.16
CA TYR A 61 9.73 -1.43 -3.15
C TYR A 61 10.20 -0.93 -4.52
N ALA A 62 10.88 -1.80 -5.26
CA ALA A 62 11.47 -1.55 -6.58
C ALA A 62 10.63 -2.18 -7.68
#